data_AF-N9TDB6-F1
#
_entry.id   AF-N9TDB6-F1
#
_cell.length_a   1.000
_cell.length_b   1.000
_cell.length_c   1.000
_cell.angle_alpha   90.00
_cell.angle_beta   90.00
_cell.angle_gamma   90.00
#
_symmetry.space_group_name_H-M   'P 1'
#
loop_
_entity.id
_entity.type
_entity.pdbx_description
1 polymer ?
#
loop_
_entity_poly.entity_id
_entity_poly.type
_entity_poly.pdbx_seq_one_letter_code
_entity_poly.pdbx_strand_id
1 'polypeptide(L)'
;MSEGKTLPTQGNTRTMNIDSILFTNITHSDYMFKTLGSIHSISDLIDIIINDVHYISPYIQKSSSSPSTAFCVLLRLFQLNPTPDDIRMMSTHSNKYVRCIAALIIRYSIQFNLLLSYLKPFVDDRAVVNISLHGEKTKQIKCLVKDLILEPKFEGCILPRIPQVYYKPLLEFFKGTSQPNSHELDEDSLTSFSDLKKFVQYSDHHQREHSRPPTSNLRYSRSCRQRSSYRERSRSDSRERRKNYYEERRYDSRKN
;
A
#
# COMPACT_ATOMS: atom_id res chain seq x y z
N MET A 1 -29.05 -18.05 -9.49
CA MET A 1 -27.81 -18.52 -10.11
C MET A 1 -26.92 -17.31 -10.28
N SER A 2 -26.07 -17.03 -9.29
CA SER A 2 -25.16 -15.88 -9.31
C SER A 2 -24.07 -16.17 -10.35
N GLU A 3 -24.04 -15.36 -11.41
CA GLU A 3 -22.97 -15.33 -12.40
C GLU A 3 -21.61 -15.40 -11.68
N GLY A 4 -20.77 -16.35 -12.11
CA GLY A 4 -19.40 -16.51 -11.62
C GLY A 4 -18.59 -15.27 -11.92
N LYS A 5 -18.66 -14.27 -11.04
CA LYS A 5 -17.90 -13.03 -11.15
C LYS A 5 -16.43 -13.37 -10.94
N THR A 6 -15.60 -13.04 -11.92
CA THR A 6 -14.15 -13.12 -11.78
C THR A 6 -13.68 -12.16 -10.68
N LEU A 7 -12.62 -12.53 -9.96
CA LEU A 7 -12.06 -11.65 -8.94
C LEU A 7 -11.59 -10.33 -9.59
N PRO A 8 -11.98 -9.16 -9.06
CA PRO A 8 -11.57 -7.88 -9.62
C PRO A 8 -10.09 -7.64 -9.30
N THR A 9 -9.23 -8.10 -10.21
CA THR A 9 -7.78 -8.00 -10.07
C THR A 9 -7.20 -6.78 -10.78
N GLN A 10 -6.00 -6.37 -10.38
CA GLN A 10 -5.22 -5.29 -10.98
C GLN A 10 -3.73 -5.65 -11.13
N GLY A 11 -3.08 -5.00 -12.08
CA GLY A 11 -1.66 -5.21 -12.36
C GLY A 11 -1.40 -6.37 -13.32
N ASN A 12 -0.27 -7.06 -13.14
CA ASN A 12 0.20 -8.08 -14.07
C ASN A 12 -0.54 -9.41 -13.86
N THR A 13 -1.29 -9.83 -14.88
CA THR A 13 -2.09 -11.07 -14.90
C THR A 13 -1.27 -12.35 -14.91
N ARG A 14 0.04 -12.28 -15.19
CA ARG A 14 0.94 -13.43 -15.19
C ARG A 14 1.71 -13.57 -13.89
N THR A 15 2.23 -12.46 -13.36
CA THR A 15 3.15 -12.49 -12.21
C THR A 15 2.51 -12.12 -10.89
N MET A 16 1.23 -11.70 -10.88
CA MET A 16 0.55 -11.23 -9.67
C MET A 16 1.29 -10.06 -8.97
N ASN A 17 2.05 -9.27 -9.74
CA ASN A 17 2.92 -8.20 -9.24
C ASN A 17 4.01 -8.67 -8.25
N ILE A 18 4.36 -9.96 -8.27
CA ILE A 18 5.52 -10.50 -7.55
C ILE A 18 6.82 -10.02 -8.23
N ASP A 19 7.87 -9.83 -7.43
CA ASP A 19 9.22 -9.54 -7.92
C ASP A 19 9.70 -10.56 -8.96
N SER A 20 10.40 -10.11 -10.00
CA SER A 20 10.77 -10.96 -11.14
C SER A 20 11.70 -12.11 -10.76
N ILE A 21 12.62 -11.89 -9.82
CA ILE A 21 13.55 -12.92 -9.35
C ILE A 21 12.75 -13.97 -8.56
N LEU A 22 11.92 -13.52 -7.63
CA LEU A 22 11.07 -14.42 -6.85
C LEU A 22 10.13 -15.23 -7.75
N PHE A 23 9.47 -14.59 -8.72
CA PHE A 23 8.57 -15.26 -9.66
C PHE A 23 9.29 -16.34 -10.48
N THR A 24 10.50 -16.04 -10.96
CA THR A 24 11.34 -17.00 -11.70
C THR A 24 11.70 -18.18 -10.81
N ASN A 25 12.14 -17.92 -9.58
CA ASN A 25 12.52 -18.97 -8.64
C ASN A 25 11.34 -19.85 -8.24
N ILE A 26 10.14 -19.28 -8.05
CA ILE A 26 8.91 -20.05 -7.79
C ILE A 26 8.60 -20.94 -9.00
N THR A 27 8.60 -20.39 -10.21
CA THR A 27 8.24 -21.11 -11.44
C THR A 27 9.17 -22.29 -11.72
N HIS A 28 10.46 -22.14 -11.42
CA HIS A 28 11.47 -23.19 -11.57
C HIS A 28 11.58 -24.12 -10.35
N SER A 29 10.82 -23.87 -9.27
CA SER A 29 10.89 -24.72 -8.08
C SER A 29 10.25 -26.08 -8.33
N ASP A 30 10.90 -27.13 -7.83
CA ASP A 30 10.39 -28.50 -7.87
C ASP A 30 9.01 -28.62 -7.22
N TYR A 31 8.78 -27.88 -6.12
CA TYR A 31 7.50 -27.87 -5.42
C TYR A 31 6.37 -27.32 -6.31
N MET A 32 6.63 -26.26 -7.08
CA MET A 32 5.63 -25.71 -8.00
C MET A 32 5.28 -26.69 -9.12
N PHE A 33 6.27 -27.37 -9.70
CA PHE A 33 6.05 -28.28 -10.83
C PHE A 33 5.48 -29.64 -10.40
N LYS A 34 6.09 -30.28 -9.40
CA LYS A 34 5.78 -31.66 -8.98
C LYS A 34 4.57 -31.74 -8.05
N THR A 35 4.47 -30.82 -7.10
CA THR A 35 3.39 -30.84 -6.08
C THR A 35 2.21 -29.99 -6.51
N LEU A 36 2.45 -28.74 -6.90
CA LEU A 36 1.36 -27.80 -7.19
C LEU A 36 0.83 -27.92 -8.63
N GLY A 37 1.60 -28.48 -9.56
CA GLY A 37 1.25 -28.58 -10.97
C GLY A 37 0.01 -29.43 -11.25
N SER A 38 -0.22 -30.47 -10.45
CA SER A 38 -1.36 -31.40 -10.56
C SER A 38 -2.65 -30.92 -9.89
N ILE A 39 -2.58 -29.83 -9.11
CA ILE A 39 -3.74 -29.33 -8.36
C ILE A 39 -4.60 -28.45 -9.27
N HIS A 40 -5.87 -28.81 -9.43
CA HIS A 40 -6.79 -28.03 -10.27
C HIS A 40 -7.94 -27.39 -9.48
N SER A 41 -8.13 -27.77 -8.21
CA SER A 41 -9.18 -27.25 -7.34
C SER A 41 -8.61 -26.36 -6.25
N ILE A 42 -9.38 -25.34 -5.87
CA ILE A 42 -9.04 -24.46 -4.73
C ILE A 42 -9.16 -25.23 -3.42
N SER A 43 -10.10 -26.18 -3.31
CA SER A 43 -10.26 -27.02 -2.11
C SER A 43 -8.99 -27.84 -1.86
N ASP A 44 -8.51 -28.56 -2.87
CA ASP A 44 -7.27 -29.36 -2.77
C ASP A 44 -6.06 -28.48 -2.43
N LEU A 45 -6.03 -27.25 -2.97
CA LEU A 45 -4.98 -26.29 -2.64
C LEU A 45 -5.06 -25.84 -1.17
N ILE A 46 -6.26 -25.65 -0.62
CA ILE A 46 -6.48 -25.32 0.79
C ILE A 46 -5.96 -26.45 1.69
N ASP A 47 -6.20 -27.71 1.35
CA ASP A 47 -5.66 -28.84 2.11
C ASP A 47 -4.13 -28.84 2.13
N ILE A 48 -3.51 -28.50 1.00
CA ILE A 48 -2.06 -28.35 0.90
C ILE A 48 -1.57 -27.15 1.71
N ILE A 49 -2.31 -26.03 1.74
CA ILE A 49 -1.97 -24.91 2.64
C ILE A 49 -1.96 -25.38 4.09
N ILE A 50 -2.97 -26.15 4.49
CA ILE A 50 -3.11 -26.63 5.87
C ILE A 50 -1.94 -27.52 6.26
N ASN A 51 -1.48 -28.38 5.34
CA ASN A 51 -0.43 -29.36 5.60
C ASN A 51 1.00 -28.79 5.46
N ASP A 52 1.27 -28.00 4.42
CA ASP A 52 2.64 -27.69 4.00
C ASP A 52 3.08 -26.25 4.36
N VAL A 53 2.14 -25.37 4.74
CA VAL A 53 2.45 -23.96 5.06
C VAL A 53 2.57 -23.78 6.57
N HIS A 54 3.80 -23.49 7.01
CA HIS A 54 4.11 -23.24 8.42
C HIS A 54 4.61 -21.83 8.70
N TYR A 55 4.88 -21.04 7.67
CA TYR A 55 5.34 -19.65 7.76
C TYR A 55 4.99 -18.90 6.47
N ILE A 56 5.00 -17.56 6.49
CA ILE A 56 4.47 -16.73 5.39
C ILE A 56 5.50 -15.84 4.68
N SER A 57 6.80 -15.89 5.03
CA SER A 57 7.82 -15.08 4.36
C SER A 57 7.96 -15.46 2.88
N PRO A 58 8.40 -14.54 1.99
CA PRO A 58 8.60 -14.83 0.57
C PRO A 58 9.71 -15.83 0.26
N TYR A 59 10.78 -15.78 1.06
CA TYR A 59 11.95 -16.63 0.91
C TYR A 59 12.13 -17.52 2.14
N ILE A 60 12.83 -18.64 1.96
CA ILE A 60 13.36 -19.44 3.06
C ILE A 60 14.44 -18.63 3.75
N GLN A 61 14.39 -18.53 5.08
CA GLN A 61 15.29 -17.69 5.86
C GLN A 61 16.77 -18.03 5.57
N LYS A 62 17.62 -17.00 5.45
CA LYS A 62 19.05 -17.08 5.07
C LYS A 62 19.34 -17.49 3.61
N SER A 63 18.32 -17.71 2.78
CA SER A 63 18.45 -17.87 1.32
C SER A 63 17.70 -16.75 0.62
N SER A 64 18.39 -15.95 -0.21
CA SER A 64 17.73 -14.99 -1.12
C SER A 64 17.26 -15.64 -2.43
N SER A 65 17.56 -16.92 -2.63
CA SER A 65 17.30 -17.63 -3.88
C SER A 65 16.12 -18.61 -3.76
N SER A 66 15.91 -19.21 -2.58
CA SER A 66 14.93 -20.27 -2.41
C SER A 66 13.55 -19.71 -2.03
N PRO A 67 12.51 -19.91 -2.87
CA PRO A 67 11.17 -19.43 -2.57
C PRO A 67 10.54 -20.23 -1.42
N SER A 68 9.64 -19.60 -0.67
CA SER A 68 8.88 -20.30 0.37
C SER A 68 7.71 -21.09 -0.18
N THR A 69 7.27 -22.10 0.57
CA THR A 69 6.05 -22.86 0.25
C THR A 69 4.83 -21.95 0.20
N ALA A 70 4.71 -20.98 1.11
CA ALA A 70 3.62 -20.00 1.12
C ALA A 70 3.52 -19.19 -0.19
N PHE A 71 4.63 -18.71 -0.73
CA PHE A 71 4.61 -17.93 -1.97
C PHE A 71 4.44 -18.78 -3.22
N CYS A 72 4.90 -20.04 -3.21
CA CYS A 72 4.56 -21.00 -4.27
C CYS A 72 3.05 -21.24 -4.32
N VAL A 73 2.42 -21.50 -3.16
CA VAL A 73 0.97 -21.72 -3.08
C VAL A 73 0.20 -20.45 -3.42
N LEU A 74 0.67 -19.27 -2.99
CA LEU A 74 0.06 -17.99 -3.35
C LEU A 74 0.00 -17.78 -4.87
N LEU A 75 1.09 -18.06 -5.58
CA LEU A 75 1.12 -17.95 -7.04
C LEU A 75 0.20 -19.00 -7.68
N ARG A 76 0.18 -20.24 -7.17
CA ARG A 76 -0.73 -21.27 -7.67
C ARG A 76 -2.19 -20.89 -7.48
N LEU A 77 -2.55 -20.36 -6.31
CA LEU A 77 -3.90 -19.88 -6.02
C LEU A 77 -4.33 -18.86 -7.05
N PHE A 78 -3.47 -17.90 -7.39
CA PHE A 78 -3.76 -16.90 -8.41
C PHE A 78 -3.96 -17.52 -9.81
N GLN A 79 -3.16 -18.52 -10.19
CA GLN A 79 -3.30 -19.23 -11.47
C GLN A 79 -4.60 -20.02 -11.60
N LEU A 80 -5.18 -20.47 -10.48
CA LEU A 80 -6.48 -21.13 -10.46
C LEU A 80 -7.67 -20.15 -10.66
N ASN A 81 -7.40 -18.83 -10.74
CA ASN A 81 -8.40 -17.78 -10.91
C ASN A 81 -9.50 -17.85 -9.83
N PRO A 82 -9.17 -17.57 -8.56
CA PRO A 82 -10.11 -17.73 -7.47
C PRO A 82 -11.26 -16.75 -7.63
N THR A 83 -12.46 -17.17 -7.24
CA THR A 83 -13.64 -16.30 -7.25
C THR A 83 -13.67 -15.42 -6.00
N PRO A 84 -14.46 -14.32 -6.00
CA PRO A 84 -14.73 -13.54 -4.81
C PRO A 84 -15.24 -14.37 -3.62
N ASP A 85 -16.04 -15.41 -3.89
CA ASP A 85 -16.56 -16.33 -2.88
C ASP A 85 -15.45 -17.18 -2.28
N ASP A 86 -14.53 -17.67 -3.10
CA ASP A 86 -13.37 -18.43 -2.62
C ASP A 86 -12.51 -17.60 -1.67
N ILE A 87 -12.25 -16.33 -2.01
CA ILE A 87 -11.49 -15.43 -1.15
C ILE A 87 -12.24 -15.15 0.16
N ARG A 88 -13.57 -14.94 0.12
CA ARG A 88 -14.38 -14.74 1.34
C ARG A 88 -14.37 -15.97 2.25
N MET A 89 -14.50 -17.15 1.66
CA MET A 89 -14.39 -18.43 2.36
C MET A 89 -13.01 -18.58 3.01
N MET A 90 -11.93 -18.32 2.27
CA MET A 90 -10.56 -18.40 2.81
C MET A 90 -10.29 -17.38 3.92
N SER A 91 -10.85 -16.16 3.83
CA SER A 91 -10.71 -15.12 4.86
C SER A 91 -11.34 -15.49 6.20
N THR A 92 -12.39 -16.32 6.20
CA THR A 92 -13.12 -16.76 7.40
C THR A 92 -12.77 -18.19 7.82
N HIS A 93 -11.83 -18.83 7.12
CA HIS A 93 -11.44 -20.21 7.34
C HIS A 93 -10.85 -20.45 8.73
N SER A 94 -11.00 -21.65 9.29
CA SER A 94 -10.52 -22.01 10.64
C SER A 94 -8.99 -21.95 10.78
N ASN A 95 -8.27 -22.42 9.76
CA ASN A 95 -6.80 -22.41 9.72
C ASN A 95 -6.23 -21.01 9.46
N LYS A 96 -5.29 -20.60 10.32
CA LYS A 96 -4.62 -19.28 10.30
C LYS A 96 -3.78 -19.02 9.04
N TYR A 97 -3.15 -20.03 8.45
CA TYR A 97 -2.31 -19.85 7.25
C TYR A 97 -3.15 -19.67 5.99
N VAL A 98 -4.31 -20.31 5.91
CA VAL A 98 -5.31 -20.09 4.84
C VAL A 98 -5.76 -18.62 4.86
N ARG A 99 -6.07 -18.09 6.05
CA ARG A 99 -6.40 -16.67 6.25
C ARG A 99 -5.26 -15.74 5.85
N CYS A 100 -4.01 -16.07 6.20
CA CYS A 100 -2.86 -15.27 5.78
C CYS A 100 -2.64 -15.25 4.26
N ILE A 101 -2.81 -16.39 3.58
CA ILE A 101 -2.69 -16.46 2.13
C ILE A 101 -3.81 -15.65 1.47
N ALA A 102 -5.03 -15.70 2.01
CA ALA A 102 -6.12 -14.84 1.58
C ALA A 102 -5.74 -13.34 1.71
N ALA A 103 -5.20 -12.92 2.84
CA ALA A 103 -4.74 -11.54 3.04
C ALA A 103 -3.63 -11.13 2.05
N LEU A 104 -2.70 -12.05 1.73
CA LEU A 104 -1.66 -11.81 0.73
C LEU A 104 -2.26 -11.64 -0.66
N ILE A 105 -3.15 -12.53 -1.11
CA ILE A 105 -3.73 -12.39 -2.46
C ILE A 105 -4.61 -11.15 -2.59
N ILE A 106 -5.31 -10.77 -1.51
CA ILE A 106 -6.03 -9.50 -1.42
C ILE A 106 -5.07 -8.33 -1.65
N ARG A 107 -3.91 -8.32 -0.97
CA ARG A 107 -2.93 -7.24 -1.06
C ARG A 107 -2.23 -7.12 -2.42
N TYR A 108 -1.95 -8.26 -3.07
CA TYR A 108 -1.19 -8.30 -4.33
C TYR A 108 -2.05 -8.10 -5.57
N SER A 109 -3.29 -8.60 -5.54
CA SER A 109 -4.10 -8.77 -6.74
C SER A 109 -5.35 -7.91 -6.78
N ILE A 110 -6.04 -7.67 -5.65
CA ILE A 110 -7.36 -7.02 -5.67
C ILE A 110 -7.25 -5.53 -6.00
N GLN A 111 -8.21 -5.01 -6.77
CA GLN A 111 -8.34 -3.59 -7.08
C GLN A 111 -8.40 -2.71 -5.82
N PHE A 112 -7.70 -1.57 -5.86
CA PHE A 112 -7.56 -0.69 -4.69
C PHE A 112 -8.88 -0.12 -4.17
N ASN A 113 -9.95 -0.05 -4.98
CA ASN A 113 -11.28 0.42 -4.59
C ASN A 113 -12.14 -0.61 -3.84
N LEU A 114 -11.68 -1.86 -3.76
CA LEU A 114 -12.33 -2.96 -3.02
C LEU A 114 -11.42 -3.51 -1.93
N LEU A 115 -10.14 -3.16 -1.94
CA LEU A 115 -9.13 -3.67 -0.99
C LEU A 115 -9.60 -3.66 0.48
N LEU A 116 -10.17 -2.57 0.96
CA LEU A 116 -10.60 -2.43 2.34
C LEU A 116 -11.79 -3.34 2.70
N SER A 117 -12.75 -3.54 1.79
CA SER A 117 -13.91 -4.39 2.09
C SER A 117 -13.49 -5.86 2.28
N TYR A 118 -12.53 -6.34 1.50
CA TYR A 118 -11.94 -7.67 1.66
C TYR A 118 -11.04 -7.79 2.90
N LEU A 119 -10.49 -6.68 3.41
CA LEU A 119 -9.61 -6.70 4.58
C LEU A 119 -10.33 -6.65 5.93
N LYS A 120 -11.63 -6.30 5.96
CA LYS A 120 -12.42 -6.22 7.19
C LYS A 120 -12.31 -7.47 8.09
N PRO A 121 -12.39 -8.73 7.57
CA PRO A 121 -12.34 -9.92 8.42
C PRO A 121 -11.04 -10.06 9.22
N PHE A 122 -9.95 -9.42 8.79
CA PHE A 122 -8.64 -9.54 9.43
C PHE A 122 -8.36 -8.45 10.48
N VAL A 123 -9.22 -7.43 10.60
CA VAL A 123 -8.99 -6.29 11.49
C VAL A 123 -8.94 -6.73 12.95
N ASP A 124 -9.83 -7.66 13.32
CA ASP A 124 -9.93 -8.19 14.68
C ASP A 124 -9.27 -9.57 14.84
N ASP A 125 -8.62 -10.11 13.80
CA ASP A 125 -7.99 -11.43 13.85
C ASP A 125 -6.72 -11.42 14.70
N ARG A 126 -6.82 -12.03 15.89
CA ARG A 126 -5.74 -12.12 16.88
C ARG A 126 -4.87 -13.37 16.74
N ALA A 127 -5.14 -14.24 15.76
CA ALA A 127 -4.37 -15.47 15.60
C ALA A 127 -2.88 -15.16 15.32
N VAL A 128 -2.00 -15.92 15.96
CA VAL A 128 -0.54 -15.74 15.83
C VAL A 128 0.00 -16.69 14.77
N VAL A 129 0.72 -16.12 13.81
CA VAL A 129 1.36 -16.83 12.70
C VAL A 129 2.85 -16.60 12.67
N ASN A 130 3.57 -17.60 12.19
CA ASN A 130 5.01 -17.51 12.00
C ASN A 130 5.28 -16.77 10.69
N ILE A 131 6.11 -15.75 10.74
CA ILE A 131 6.59 -15.08 9.53
C ILE A 131 7.77 -15.86 8.96
N SER A 132 8.63 -16.39 9.82
CA SER A 132 9.85 -17.08 9.42
C SER A 132 9.81 -18.57 9.77
N LEU A 133 10.55 -19.38 9.01
CA LEU A 133 10.54 -20.86 9.07
C LEU A 133 10.80 -21.42 10.48
N HIS A 134 11.70 -20.83 11.26
CA HIS A 134 12.05 -21.31 12.61
C HIS A 134 11.24 -20.65 13.74
N GLY A 135 10.18 -19.90 13.41
CA GLY A 135 9.36 -19.23 14.42
C GLY A 135 10.04 -18.08 15.15
N GLU A 136 11.23 -17.65 14.71
CA GLU A 136 11.97 -16.51 15.29
C GLU A 136 11.16 -15.21 15.25
N LYS A 137 10.38 -15.04 14.17
CA LYS A 137 9.44 -13.93 14.00
C LYS A 137 8.03 -14.46 13.95
N THR A 138 7.20 -14.02 14.89
CA THR A 138 5.76 -14.26 14.90
C THR A 138 5.01 -12.94 14.92
N LYS A 139 3.83 -12.89 14.30
CA LYS A 139 2.92 -11.73 14.38
C LYS A 139 1.47 -12.19 14.44
N GLN A 140 0.63 -11.35 15.02
CA GLN A 140 -0.83 -11.51 14.89
C GLN A 140 -1.26 -11.17 13.47
N ILE A 141 -2.29 -11.84 12.95
CA ILE A 141 -2.81 -11.60 11.59
C ILE A 141 -3.25 -10.14 11.41
N LYS A 142 -3.93 -9.54 12.39
CA LYS A 142 -4.27 -8.11 12.34
C LYS A 142 -3.05 -7.20 12.17
N CYS A 143 -1.94 -7.50 12.85
CA CYS A 143 -0.71 -6.71 12.76
C CYS A 143 -0.03 -6.94 11.41
N LEU A 144 -0.02 -8.19 10.92
CA LEU A 144 0.47 -8.54 9.60
C LEU A 144 -0.27 -7.76 8.51
N VAL A 145 -1.61 -7.69 8.55
CA VAL A 145 -2.41 -6.96 7.57
C VAL A 145 -2.14 -5.45 7.65
N LYS A 146 -2.01 -4.90 8.85
CA LYS A 146 -1.58 -3.50 9.03
C LYS A 146 -0.23 -3.25 8.35
N ASP A 147 0.76 -4.11 8.59
CA ASP A 147 2.09 -3.99 8.00
C ASP A 147 2.05 -4.10 6.48
N LEU A 148 1.28 -5.04 5.92
CA LEU A 148 1.11 -5.21 4.47
C LEU A 148 0.54 -3.95 3.80
N ILE A 149 -0.27 -3.16 4.51
CA ILE A 149 -0.87 -1.94 3.96
C ILE A 149 0.03 -0.73 4.18
N LEU A 150 0.61 -0.60 5.37
CA LEU A 150 1.36 0.58 5.80
C LEU A 150 2.80 0.58 5.29
N GLU A 151 3.45 -0.58 5.28
CA GLU A 151 4.84 -0.71 4.90
C GLU A 151 5.00 -0.85 3.38
N PRO A 152 6.06 -0.27 2.80
CA PRO A 152 6.36 -0.44 1.37
C PRO A 152 6.95 -1.82 1.04
N LYS A 153 7.46 -2.54 2.05
CA LYS A 153 8.15 -3.82 1.90
C LYS A 153 7.63 -4.85 2.89
N PHE A 154 7.58 -6.11 2.45
CA PHE A 154 7.27 -7.26 3.30
C PHE A 154 8.42 -8.27 3.23
N GLU A 155 9.13 -8.45 4.35
CA GLU A 155 10.29 -9.38 4.50
C GLU A 155 11.27 -9.33 3.30
N GLY A 156 11.62 -8.12 2.87
CA GLY A 156 12.58 -7.87 1.79
C GLY A 156 11.96 -7.74 0.39
N CYS A 157 10.71 -8.16 0.18
CA CYS A 157 10.01 -7.98 -1.09
C CYS A 157 9.30 -6.63 -1.16
N ILE A 158 9.38 -5.98 -2.31
CA ILE A 158 8.64 -4.74 -2.57
C ILE A 158 7.17 -5.10 -2.83
N LEU A 159 6.25 -4.41 -2.15
CA LEU A 159 4.83 -4.60 -2.36
C LEU A 159 4.32 -3.73 -3.52
N PRO A 160 3.24 -4.14 -4.21
CA PRO A 160 2.62 -3.32 -5.26
C PRO A 160 2.20 -1.96 -4.70
N ARG A 161 2.60 -0.88 -5.39
CA ARG A 161 2.39 0.49 -4.92
C ARG A 161 0.92 0.87 -4.95
N ILE A 162 0.38 1.26 -3.79
CA ILE A 162 -0.99 1.77 -3.66
C ILE A 162 -1.00 3.26 -4.02
N PRO A 163 -1.87 3.74 -4.94
CA PRO A 163 -2.01 5.15 -5.23
C PRO A 163 -2.46 5.95 -4.00
N GLN A 164 -1.96 7.18 -3.86
CA GLN A 164 -2.15 7.99 -2.66
C GLN A 164 -3.63 8.22 -2.29
N VAL A 165 -4.51 8.28 -3.29
CA VAL A 165 -5.96 8.49 -3.12
C VAL A 165 -6.60 7.35 -2.30
N TYR A 166 -6.13 6.11 -2.50
CA TYR A 166 -6.60 4.93 -1.77
C TYR A 166 -5.82 4.71 -0.48
N TYR A 167 -4.55 5.14 -0.43
CA TYR A 167 -3.72 4.96 0.76
C TYR A 167 -4.19 5.81 1.96
N LYS A 168 -4.60 7.07 1.75
CA LYS A 168 -5.01 7.95 2.87
C LYS A 168 -6.19 7.39 3.71
N PRO A 169 -7.31 6.93 3.11
CA PRO A 169 -8.41 6.35 3.88
C PRO A 169 -8.02 5.04 4.59
N LEU A 170 -7.19 4.20 3.96
CA LEU A 170 -6.67 2.98 4.58
C LEU A 170 -5.82 3.31 5.82
N LEU A 171 -4.96 4.32 5.69
CA LEU A 171 -4.11 4.79 6.78
C LEU A 171 -4.94 5.26 7.97
N GLU A 172 -6.00 6.02 7.72
CA GLU A 172 -6.91 6.52 8.75
C GLU A 172 -7.65 5.38 9.45
N PHE A 173 -8.17 4.41 8.69
CA PHE A 173 -8.85 3.24 9.23
C PHE A 173 -7.94 2.39 10.14
N PHE A 174 -6.73 2.06 9.66
CA PHE A 174 -5.82 1.19 10.41
C PHE A 174 -5.08 1.89 11.56
N LYS A 175 -4.94 3.22 11.53
CA LYS A 175 -4.41 4.03 12.65
C LYS A 175 -5.49 4.39 13.68
N GLY A 176 -6.70 4.74 13.22
CA GLY A 176 -7.84 5.16 14.04
C GLY A 176 -8.42 4.04 14.91
N THR A 177 -8.22 2.78 14.53
CA THR A 177 -8.56 1.58 15.34
C THR A 177 -7.72 1.41 16.62
N SER A 178 -7.01 2.44 17.07
CA SER A 178 -6.28 2.45 18.35
C SER A 178 -7.08 3.08 19.51
N GLN A 179 -8.36 3.41 19.33
CA GLN A 179 -9.26 3.81 20.42
C GLN A 179 -10.40 2.81 20.59
N PRO A 180 -10.61 2.22 21.79
CA PRO A 180 -11.82 1.48 22.07
C PRO A 180 -12.90 2.50 22.41
N ASN A 181 -13.83 2.76 21.48
CA ASN A 181 -15.10 3.36 21.84
C ASN A 181 -16.21 2.65 21.06
N SER A 182 -17.11 2.08 21.87
CA SER A 182 -18.34 1.41 21.52
C SER A 182 -19.19 2.27 20.59
N HIS A 183 -19.32 1.84 19.35
CA HIS A 183 -20.53 2.04 18.57
C HIS A 183 -20.63 0.86 17.60
N GLU A 184 -21.68 0.06 17.77
CA GLU A 184 -22.05 -1.00 16.84
C GLU A 184 -22.20 -0.37 15.45
N LEU A 185 -21.38 -0.84 14.51
CA LEU A 185 -21.45 -0.44 13.11
C LEU A 185 -22.18 -1.56 12.36
N ASP A 186 -23.36 -1.25 11.83
CA ASP A 186 -24.15 -2.16 11.02
C ASP A 186 -23.33 -2.70 9.82
N GLU A 187 -23.27 -4.03 9.69
CA GLU A 187 -22.34 -4.78 8.84
C GLU A 187 -22.47 -4.49 7.32
N ASP A 188 -23.59 -3.95 6.86
CA ASP A 188 -23.96 -4.00 5.42
C ASP A 188 -23.65 -2.74 4.59
N SER A 189 -23.14 -1.65 5.17
CA SER A 189 -23.10 -0.35 4.46
C SER A 189 -21.78 0.01 3.75
N LEU A 190 -20.75 -0.84 3.79
CA LEU A 190 -19.43 -0.49 3.24
C LEU A 190 -19.00 -1.49 2.17
N THR A 191 -19.51 -1.27 0.95
CA THR A 191 -19.25 -2.13 -0.20
C THR A 191 -18.12 -1.59 -1.10
N SER A 192 -17.77 -0.30 -1.00
CA SER A 192 -16.70 0.30 -1.80
C SER A 192 -15.97 1.47 -1.12
N PHE A 193 -14.76 1.79 -1.60
CA PHE A 193 -14.00 2.98 -1.16
C PHE A 193 -14.74 4.31 -1.35
N SER A 194 -15.72 4.38 -2.26
CA SER A 194 -16.62 5.53 -2.38
C SER A 194 -17.39 5.80 -1.09
N ASP A 195 -17.74 4.75 -0.34
CA ASP A 195 -18.50 4.85 0.89
C ASP A 195 -17.61 5.26 2.07
N LEU A 196 -16.33 4.85 2.04
CA LEU A 196 -15.34 5.36 3.01
C LEU A 196 -15.05 6.84 2.82
N LYS A 197 -15.01 7.33 1.57
CA LYS A 197 -14.82 8.76 1.28
C LYS A 197 -15.98 9.59 1.84
N LYS A 198 -17.22 9.08 1.78
CA LYS A 198 -18.38 9.71 2.43
C LYS A 198 -18.22 9.72 3.95
N PHE A 199 -17.81 8.61 4.55
CA PHE A 199 -17.61 8.51 6.01
C PHE A 199 -16.59 9.54 6.53
N VAL A 200 -15.41 9.63 5.90
CA VAL A 200 -14.37 10.63 6.25
C VAL A 200 -14.86 12.07 6.05
N GLN A 201 -15.68 12.32 5.02
CA GLN A 201 -16.25 13.64 4.75
C GLN A 201 -17.28 14.07 5.81
N TYR A 202 -17.97 13.12 6.46
CA TYR A 202 -18.86 13.40 7.61
C TYR A 202 -18.08 13.63 8.91
N SER A 203 -16.97 12.90 9.13
CA SER A 203 -16.11 13.06 10.31
C SER A 203 -15.46 14.45 10.42
N ASP A 204 -15.21 15.11 9.28
CA ASP A 204 -14.49 16.38 9.19
C ASP A 204 -15.36 17.62 9.50
N HIS A 205 -16.65 17.44 9.81
CA HIS A 205 -17.58 18.55 10.06
C HIS A 205 -17.75 19.00 11.53
N HIS A 206 -17.05 18.38 12.49
CA HIS A 206 -17.18 18.71 13.92
C HIS A 206 -16.06 19.57 14.55
N GLN A 207 -15.26 20.31 13.77
CA GLN A 207 -14.29 21.27 14.33
C GLN A 207 -14.44 22.72 13.86
N ARG A 208 -15.67 23.21 13.66
CA ARG A 208 -15.89 24.65 13.52
C ARG A 208 -17.16 25.13 14.20
N GLU A 209 -17.16 25.17 15.53
CA GLU A 209 -17.98 26.14 16.25
C GLU A 209 -17.22 26.68 17.47
N HIS A 210 -16.57 27.83 17.30
CA HIS A 210 -16.47 28.86 18.34
C HIS A 210 -16.65 30.22 17.67
N SER A 211 -17.91 30.62 17.60
CA SER A 211 -18.38 31.91 17.10
C SER A 211 -17.91 33.04 18.03
N ARG A 212 -17.23 34.04 17.48
CA ARG A 212 -17.12 35.38 18.09
C ARG A 212 -18.07 36.33 17.32
N PRO A 213 -18.94 37.10 17.99
CA PRO A 213 -19.93 37.95 17.32
C PRO A 213 -19.31 39.27 16.82
N PRO A 214 -19.93 39.96 15.84
CA PRO A 214 -19.39 41.19 15.28
C PRO A 214 -19.86 42.41 16.08
N THR A 215 -18.93 43.26 16.51
CA THR A 215 -19.25 44.61 16.99
C THR A 215 -18.99 45.61 15.88
N SER A 216 -20.05 46.32 15.49
CA SER A 216 -20.06 47.54 14.70
C SER A 216 -19.19 48.64 15.32
N ASN A 217 -18.36 49.32 14.52
CA ASN A 217 -18.26 50.79 14.55
C ASN A 217 -17.44 51.37 13.37
N LEU A 218 -18.20 52.06 12.51
CA LEU A 218 -17.94 53.24 11.69
C LEU A 218 -16.58 54.01 11.74
N ARG A 219 -16.28 54.56 10.54
CA ARG A 219 -15.56 55.81 10.18
C ARG A 219 -14.03 55.78 10.11
N TYR A 220 -13.49 55.88 8.89
CA TYR A 220 -12.96 57.15 8.35
C TYR A 220 -12.73 57.06 6.83
N SER A 221 -12.94 58.19 6.17
CA SER A 221 -12.97 58.41 4.73
C SER A 221 -11.59 58.65 4.10
N ARG A 222 -11.62 58.83 2.76
CA ARG A 222 -10.60 59.41 1.85
C ARG A 222 -9.69 58.35 1.19
N SER A 223 -9.38 58.39 -0.10
CA SER A 223 -9.76 59.22 -1.24
C SER A 223 -9.17 58.59 -2.50
N CYS A 224 -9.83 58.78 -3.64
CA CYS A 224 -9.43 58.36 -4.98
C CYS A 224 -8.02 58.82 -5.42
N ARG A 225 -7.40 58.09 -6.36
CA ARG A 225 -6.69 58.56 -7.58
C ARG A 225 -6.14 57.32 -8.33
N GLN A 226 -6.79 56.87 -9.40
CA GLN A 226 -6.66 57.29 -10.81
C GLN A 226 -5.34 56.92 -11.51
N ARG A 227 -5.54 56.37 -12.73
CA ARG A 227 -4.68 56.27 -13.93
C ARG A 227 -3.62 55.16 -13.95
N SER A 228 -3.69 54.17 -14.85
CA SER A 228 -3.73 54.16 -16.33
C SER A 228 -2.34 54.29 -16.98
N SER A 229 -2.14 53.44 -17.99
CA SER A 229 -1.39 53.68 -19.24
C SER A 229 0.02 53.12 -19.37
N TYR A 230 0.09 52.03 -20.16
CA TYR A 230 0.96 51.80 -21.34
C TYR A 230 2.43 52.25 -21.29
N ARG A 231 3.36 51.31 -21.54
CA ARG A 231 4.11 51.22 -22.82
C ARG A 231 5.25 50.20 -22.75
N GLU A 232 5.26 49.31 -23.74
CA GLU A 232 6.48 48.67 -24.24
C GLU A 232 7.50 49.71 -24.70
N ARG A 233 8.79 49.41 -24.54
CA ARG A 233 9.81 49.66 -25.57
C ARG A 233 11.15 48.99 -25.25
N SER A 234 11.54 48.09 -26.13
CA SER A 234 12.91 47.64 -26.36
C SER A 234 13.84 48.81 -26.68
N ARG A 235 15.11 48.73 -26.27
CA ARG A 235 16.29 49.19 -27.04
C ARG A 235 17.61 48.84 -26.34
N SER A 236 18.40 48.07 -27.06
CA SER A 236 19.85 47.87 -26.95
C SER A 236 20.63 49.17 -27.23
N ASP A 237 21.68 49.45 -26.45
CA ASP A 237 22.96 50.02 -26.93
C ASP A 237 24.05 49.95 -25.82
N SER A 238 25.28 50.35 -26.14
CA SER A 238 26.49 49.58 -25.92
C SER A 238 27.64 50.31 -25.17
N ARG A 239 28.69 49.55 -24.81
CA ARG A 239 30.10 49.96 -24.47
C ARG A 239 30.23 50.85 -23.22
N GLU A 240 31.24 50.80 -22.33
CA GLU A 240 32.67 50.55 -22.45
C GLU A 240 33.32 50.57 -21.03
N ARG A 241 34.62 50.22 -20.94
CA ARG A 241 35.65 50.66 -19.96
C ARG A 241 35.82 50.00 -18.58
N ARG A 242 36.84 49.13 -18.46
CA ARG A 242 38.19 49.38 -17.87
C ARG A 242 38.93 48.05 -17.67
N LYS A 243 39.88 47.69 -18.55
CA LYS A 243 41.36 47.85 -18.43
C LYS A 243 41.99 47.29 -17.13
N ASN A 244 42.60 46.12 -17.29
CA ASN A 244 43.94 45.65 -16.85
C ASN A 244 44.60 46.40 -15.69
N TYR A 245 45.13 45.65 -14.70
CA TYR A 245 46.49 45.88 -14.19
C TYR A 245 47.01 44.59 -13.46
N TYR A 246 48.04 43.94 -14.04
CA TYR A 246 49.23 43.28 -13.42
C TYR A 246 49.06 42.18 -12.34
N GLU A 247 49.98 41.23 -12.13
CA GLU A 247 50.98 40.53 -12.94
C GLU A 247 51.44 39.38 -12.03
N GLU A 248 51.59 38.20 -12.61
CA GLU A 248 52.40 37.10 -12.09
C GLU A 248 53.82 37.58 -11.73
N ARG A 249 54.30 37.16 -10.55
CA ARG A 249 55.70 36.82 -10.17
C ARG A 249 56.05 37.34 -8.78
N ARG A 250 56.17 36.43 -7.81
CA ARG A 250 57.34 36.40 -6.93
C ARG A 250 57.76 34.97 -6.65
N TYR A 251 58.87 34.62 -7.28
CA TYR A 251 59.77 33.52 -6.97
C TYR A 251 60.22 33.58 -5.50
N ASP A 252 60.28 32.40 -4.88
CA ASP A 252 61.50 31.85 -4.28
C ASP A 252 62.23 32.69 -3.22
N SER A 253 62.17 32.23 -1.98
CA SER A 253 63.27 32.40 -1.02
C SER A 253 63.35 31.23 -0.07
N ARG A 254 64.23 30.31 -0.48
CA ARG A 254 65.13 29.42 0.28
C ARG A 254 65.41 29.76 1.76
N LYS A 255 65.89 28.70 2.43
CA LYS A 255 66.68 28.57 3.68
C LYS A 255 65.84 28.36 4.94
N ASN A 256 66.04 27.31 5.75
CA ASN A 256 67.16 26.38 5.95
C ASN A 256 66.66 24.94 6.15
#